data_AF-A0A382N905-F1
#
_entry.id   AF-A0A382N905-F1
#
_cell.length_a   1.000
_cell.length_b   1.000
_cell.length_c   1.000
_cell.angle_alpha   90.00
_cell.angle_beta   90.00
_cell.angle_gamma   90.00
#
_symmetry.space_group_name_H-M   'P 1'
#
loop_
_entity.id
_entity.type
_entity.pdbx_description
1 polymer ?
#
loop_
_entity_poly.entity_id
_entity_poly.type
_entity_poly.pdbx_seq_one_letter_code
_entity_poly.pdbx_strand_id
1 'polypeptide(L)'
;MKFVNIIISLGILIAQDPPESFNYIPTNQSGVFQGQATINGNPASGDDWVAAFDEGGNCAGANQIVISNSIVYINLVIYGDDGTSSDVDEGMNGGEEFVLNYGFPPWIPLSNSRKVLTAGTVIMERPWLGVEM
;
A
#
# COMPACT_ATOMS: atom_id res chain seq x y z
N MET A 1 -41.06 27.84 26.95
CA MET A 1 -40.77 26.45 26.54
C MET A 1 -39.33 26.43 26.04
N LYS A 2 -38.45 25.58 26.57
CA LYS A 2 -37.04 25.50 26.14
C LYS A 2 -36.93 24.40 25.09
N PHE A 3 -36.51 24.74 23.88
CA PHE A 3 -36.26 23.79 22.81
C PHE A 3 -34.94 23.06 23.11
N VAL A 4 -34.98 21.73 23.14
CA VAL A 4 -33.78 20.89 23.29
C VAL A 4 -33.33 20.53 21.89
N ASN A 5 -32.16 21.02 21.48
CA ASN A 5 -31.52 20.62 20.22
C ASN A 5 -30.81 19.29 20.44
N ILE A 6 -31.37 18.21 19.89
CA ILE A 6 -30.70 16.91 19.82
C ILE A 6 -29.88 16.92 18.53
N ILE A 7 -28.56 17.02 18.64
CA ILE A 7 -27.64 16.73 17.53
C ILE A 7 -27.43 15.23 17.51
N ILE A 8 -28.00 14.56 16.50
CA ILE A 8 -27.72 13.15 16.22
C ILE A 8 -26.40 13.12 15.43
N SER A 9 -25.31 12.75 16.10
CA SER A 9 -24.04 12.47 15.42
C SER A 9 -24.14 11.10 14.78
N LEU A 10 -24.54 11.06 13.51
CA LEU A 10 -24.56 9.86 12.69
C LEU A 10 -23.13 9.59 12.22
N GLY A 11 -22.40 8.71 12.91
CA GLY A 11 -21.12 8.22 12.42
C GLY A 11 -21.36 7.32 11.20
N ILE A 12 -21.02 7.80 10.01
CA ILE A 12 -21.08 6.98 8.80
C ILE A 12 -19.85 6.06 8.82
N LEU A 13 -20.06 4.73 8.83
CA LEU A 13 -19.01 3.77 8.50
C LEU A 13 -18.72 3.88 6.99
N ILE A 14 -17.76 4.73 6.61
CA ILE A 14 -17.17 4.72 5.27
C ILE A 14 -15.96 3.79 5.32
N ALA A 15 -15.85 2.86 4.36
CA ALA A 15 -14.61 2.13 4.14
C ALA A 15 -13.50 3.16 3.85
N GLN A 16 -12.37 3.07 4.55
CA GLN A 16 -11.32 4.07 4.43
C GLN A 16 -10.66 3.95 3.05
N ASP A 17 -10.71 5.01 2.26
CA ASP A 17 -9.99 5.08 0.99
C ASP A 17 -8.47 5.07 1.24
N PRO A 18 -7.67 4.51 0.30
CA PRO A 18 -6.23 4.64 0.35
C PRO A 18 -5.82 6.12 0.30
N PRO A 19 -4.61 6.47 0.78
CA PRO A 19 -4.03 7.77 0.49
C PRO A 19 -4.06 8.07 -1.02
N GLU A 20 -4.30 9.31 -1.41
CA GLU A 20 -4.35 9.69 -2.84
C GLU A 20 -3.06 9.38 -3.60
N SER A 21 -1.91 9.39 -2.91
CA SER A 21 -0.62 9.03 -3.48
C SER A 21 -0.46 7.53 -3.77
N PHE A 22 -1.42 6.68 -3.37
CA PHE A 22 -1.37 5.23 -3.52
C PHE A 22 -2.20 4.76 -4.73
N ASN A 23 -2.61 5.66 -5.62
CA ASN A 23 -3.26 5.31 -6.87
C ASN A 23 -2.26 4.60 -7.81
N TYR A 24 -2.66 3.46 -8.38
CA TYR A 24 -1.84 2.66 -9.30
C TYR A 24 -2.68 2.17 -10.48
N ILE A 25 -2.01 1.79 -11.58
CA ILE A 25 -2.64 1.23 -12.77
C ILE A 25 -2.25 -0.26 -12.87
N PRO A 26 -3.20 -1.21 -12.72
CA PRO A 26 -2.89 -2.62 -12.89
C PRO A 26 -2.49 -2.97 -14.32
N THR A 27 -1.40 -3.75 -14.47
CA THR A 27 -0.97 -4.32 -15.76
C THR A 27 -1.00 -5.85 -15.73
N ASN A 28 -0.65 -6.48 -16.86
CA ASN A 28 -0.57 -7.94 -16.96
C ASN A 28 0.74 -8.52 -16.39
N GLN A 29 1.73 -7.67 -16.09
CA GLN A 29 2.98 -8.04 -15.46
C GLN A 29 2.90 -7.68 -13.97
N SER A 30 3.15 -8.65 -13.09
CA SER A 30 3.10 -8.38 -11.65
C SER A 30 3.88 -9.42 -10.85
N GLY A 31 4.34 -9.01 -9.67
CA GLY A 31 4.83 -9.87 -8.60
C GLY A 31 4.03 -9.70 -7.31
N VAL A 32 4.21 -10.60 -6.35
CA VAL A 32 3.58 -10.49 -5.02
C VAL A 32 4.66 -10.33 -3.95
N PHE A 33 4.56 -9.28 -3.16
CA PHE A 33 5.32 -9.09 -1.94
C PHE A 33 4.48 -9.55 -0.74
N GLN A 34 4.99 -10.56 -0.03
CA GLN A 34 4.40 -11.03 1.22
C GLN A 34 5.34 -10.71 2.38
N GLY A 35 4.77 -10.31 3.52
CA GLY A 35 5.56 -9.95 4.69
C GLY A 35 4.71 -9.72 5.92
N GLN A 36 5.35 -9.30 7.02
CA GLN A 36 4.65 -8.85 8.22
C GLN A 36 4.92 -7.35 8.44
N ALA A 37 3.88 -6.61 8.80
CA ALA A 37 4.01 -5.18 9.11
C ALA A 37 4.05 -4.98 10.63
N THR A 38 5.21 -4.55 11.13
CA THR A 38 5.39 -4.16 12.54
C THR A 38 5.80 -2.70 12.62
N ILE A 39 5.46 -2.04 13.72
CA ILE A 39 5.92 -0.71 14.09
C ILE A 39 6.61 -0.84 15.44
N ASN A 40 7.94 -0.65 15.47
CA ASN A 40 8.76 -0.81 16.67
C ASN A 40 8.57 -2.19 17.35
N GLY A 41 8.45 -3.26 16.55
CA GLY A 41 8.24 -4.63 17.03
C GLY A 41 6.80 -4.99 17.45
N ASN A 42 5.87 -4.03 17.42
CA ASN A 42 4.44 -4.29 17.63
C ASN A 42 3.72 -4.44 16.29
N PRO A 43 2.66 -5.24 16.17
CA PRO A 43 1.85 -5.29 14.94
C PRO A 43 1.33 -3.90 14.55
N ALA A 44 1.34 -3.56 13.26
CA ALA A 44 0.72 -2.35 12.73
C ALA A 44 -0.83 -2.36 12.88
N SER A 45 -1.50 -1.23 12.63
CA SER A 45 -2.96 -1.14 12.80
C SER A 45 -3.70 -1.60 11.55
N GLY A 46 -4.86 -2.25 11.68
CA GLY A 46 -5.57 -2.83 10.53
C GLY A 46 -6.06 -1.83 9.49
N ASP A 47 -6.08 -0.55 9.84
CA ASP A 47 -6.49 0.55 8.97
C ASP A 47 -5.31 1.16 8.18
N ASP A 48 -4.07 0.70 8.40
CA ASP A 48 -2.94 1.18 7.61
C ASP A 48 -2.94 0.53 6.21
N TRP A 49 -2.50 1.33 5.25
CA TRP A 49 -2.24 0.93 3.88
C TRP A 49 -0.75 0.74 3.66
N VAL A 50 -0.39 -0.12 2.72
CA VAL A 50 0.97 -0.26 2.20
C VAL A 50 0.94 -0.12 0.69
N ALA A 51 1.94 0.57 0.16
CA ALA A 51 2.15 0.71 -1.28
C ALA A 51 3.62 0.52 -1.65
N ALA A 52 3.85 -0.01 -2.84
CA ALA A 52 5.16 -0.10 -3.47
C ALA A 52 5.31 1.06 -4.46
N PHE A 53 6.44 1.75 -4.36
CA PHE A 53 6.83 2.81 -5.28
C PHE A 53 8.10 2.41 -6.02
N ASP A 54 8.15 2.59 -7.33
CA ASP A 54 9.37 2.44 -8.14
C ASP A 54 10.38 3.58 -7.87
N GLU A 55 11.51 3.54 -8.58
CA GLU A 55 12.57 4.55 -8.48
C GLU A 55 12.15 5.94 -8.99
N GLY A 56 11.15 6.01 -9.87
CA GLY A 56 10.52 7.24 -10.34
C GLY A 56 9.56 7.87 -9.33
N GLY A 57 9.19 7.11 -8.29
CA GLY A 57 8.19 7.51 -7.30
C GLY A 57 6.76 7.32 -7.80
N ASN A 58 6.55 6.54 -8.86
CA ASN A 58 5.25 6.09 -9.29
C ASN A 58 4.78 4.90 -8.43
N CYS A 59 3.48 4.81 -8.18
CA CYS A 59 2.91 3.80 -7.31
C CYS A 59 2.59 2.56 -8.16
N ALA A 60 3.37 1.50 -7.98
CA ALA A 60 3.24 0.24 -8.71
C ALA A 60 2.23 -0.72 -8.05
N GLY A 61 1.62 -0.35 -6.92
CA GLY A 61 0.61 -1.18 -6.27
C GLY A 61 0.38 -0.79 -4.82
N ALA A 62 -0.86 -0.92 -4.35
CA ALA A 62 -1.25 -0.62 -2.97
C ALA A 62 -2.37 -1.53 -2.46
N ASN A 63 -2.29 -1.94 -1.19
CA ASN A 63 -3.31 -2.73 -0.51
C ASN A 63 -3.42 -2.32 0.97
N GLN A 64 -4.60 -2.50 1.55
CA GLN A 64 -4.77 -2.44 3.00
C GLN A 64 -4.08 -3.66 3.63
N ILE A 65 -3.43 -3.47 4.78
CA ILE A 65 -2.81 -4.59 5.48
C ILE A 65 -3.87 -5.53 6.07
N VAL A 66 -3.53 -6.81 6.21
CA VAL A 66 -4.45 -7.84 6.68
C VAL A 66 -4.10 -8.26 8.10
N ILE A 67 -5.07 -8.25 9.02
CA ILE A 67 -4.88 -8.77 10.37
C ILE A 67 -5.43 -10.19 10.48
N SER A 68 -4.62 -11.12 10.98
CA SER A 68 -5.05 -12.47 11.35
C SER A 68 -4.34 -12.91 12.61
N ASN A 69 -5.09 -13.39 13.60
CA ASN A 69 -4.56 -13.86 14.89
C ASN A 69 -3.59 -12.87 15.57
N SER A 70 -3.94 -11.57 15.56
CA SER A 70 -3.11 -10.48 16.10
C SER A 70 -1.75 -10.28 15.40
N ILE A 71 -1.53 -10.92 14.25
CA ILE A 71 -0.38 -10.68 13.37
C ILE A 71 -0.89 -9.90 12.16
N VAL A 72 -0.07 -8.96 11.70
CA VAL A 72 -0.36 -8.13 10.55
C VAL A 72 0.48 -8.58 9.38
N TYR A 73 -0.20 -8.90 8.29
CA TYR A 73 0.37 -9.42 7.06
C TYR A 73 0.26 -8.38 5.95
N ILE A 74 1.30 -8.35 5.12
CA ILE A 74 1.32 -7.69 3.83
C ILE A 74 1.11 -8.77 2.78
N ASN A 75 0.16 -8.55 1.88
CA ASN A 75 0.00 -9.31 0.66
C ASN A 75 -0.22 -8.29 -0.47
N LEU A 76 0.87 -7.80 -1.03
CA LEU A 76 0.89 -6.68 -1.95
C LEU A 76 1.20 -7.18 -3.36
N VAL A 77 0.29 -6.94 -4.29
CA VAL A 77 0.57 -7.09 -5.72
C VAL A 77 1.31 -5.84 -6.19
N ILE A 78 2.43 -6.03 -6.87
CA ILE A 78 3.25 -4.97 -7.46
C ILE A 78 3.23 -5.19 -8.97
N TYR A 79 2.73 -4.22 -9.72
CA TYR A 79 2.59 -4.25 -11.16
C TYR A 79 3.86 -3.75 -11.85
N GLY A 80 4.13 -4.31 -13.03
CA GLY A 80 5.19 -3.86 -13.92
C GLY A 80 4.69 -2.83 -14.91
N ASP A 81 5.63 -2.07 -15.46
CA ASP A 81 5.35 -1.13 -16.56
C ASP A 81 4.89 -1.89 -17.82
N ASP A 82 3.88 -1.37 -18.52
CA ASP A 82 3.46 -1.93 -19.80
C ASP A 82 4.27 -1.25 -20.91
N GLY A 83 5.24 -1.97 -21.49
CA GLY A 83 6.07 -1.44 -22.58
C GLY A 83 5.32 -0.99 -23.84
N THR A 84 3.99 -1.15 -23.92
CA THR A 84 3.16 -0.64 -25.01
C THR A 84 2.54 0.74 -24.75
N SER A 85 2.60 1.26 -23.52
CA SER A 85 2.11 2.58 -23.09
C SER A 85 3.25 3.59 -22.94
N SER A 86 3.83 4.05 -24.05
CA SER A 86 5.04 4.90 -24.05
C SER A 86 4.98 6.22 -23.26
N ASP A 87 3.79 6.70 -22.91
CA ASP A 87 3.58 8.00 -22.24
C ASP A 87 3.09 7.85 -20.78
N VAL A 88 2.96 6.62 -20.28
CA VAL A 88 2.45 6.32 -18.94
C VAL A 88 3.42 5.35 -18.27
N ASP A 89 3.80 5.66 -17.04
CA ASP A 89 4.53 4.74 -16.17
C ASP A 89 3.48 4.05 -15.29
N GLU A 90 3.26 2.75 -15.50
CA GLU A 90 2.29 1.98 -14.71
C GLU A 90 2.91 1.26 -13.51
N GLY A 91 4.24 1.16 -13.45
CA GLY A 91 4.94 0.55 -12.34
C GLY A 91 6.35 0.08 -12.69
N MET A 92 6.74 -1.07 -12.15
CA MET A 92 8.14 -1.48 -12.11
C MET A 92 8.74 -1.79 -13.49
N ASN A 93 9.90 -1.20 -13.77
CA ASN A 93 10.77 -1.60 -14.87
C ASN A 93 11.78 -2.68 -14.46
N GLY A 94 12.34 -3.35 -15.47
CA GLY A 94 13.41 -4.33 -15.26
C GLY A 94 14.66 -3.70 -14.64
N GLY A 95 15.01 -4.14 -13.43
CA GLY A 95 16.22 -3.72 -12.73
C GLY A 95 16.03 -2.62 -11.69
N GLU A 96 14.82 -2.08 -11.55
CA GLU A 96 14.50 -1.08 -10.53
C GLU A 96 14.33 -1.71 -9.14
N GLU A 97 14.73 -0.95 -8.12
CA GLU A 97 14.33 -1.21 -6.74
C GLU A 97 12.98 -0.55 -6.43
N PHE A 98 12.21 -1.16 -5.54
CA PHE A 98 10.98 -0.53 -5.02
C PHE A 98 11.12 -0.17 -3.54
N VAL A 99 10.42 0.89 -3.14
CA VAL A 99 10.30 1.32 -1.75
C VAL A 99 8.90 1.04 -1.24
N LEU A 100 8.78 0.46 -0.04
CA LEU A 100 7.51 0.29 0.65
C LEU A 100 7.19 1.51 1.50
N ASN A 101 6.05 2.13 1.20
CA ASN A 101 5.50 3.25 1.96
C ASN A 101 4.22 2.85 2.69
N TYR A 102 3.98 3.50 3.83
CA TYR A 102 2.78 3.30 4.64
C TYR A 102 1.90 4.52 4.61
N GLY A 103 0.61 4.28 4.44
CA GLY A 103 -0.43 5.27 4.46
C GLY A 103 -1.34 5.08 5.65
N PHE A 104 -1.71 6.16 6.32
CA PHE A 104 -2.91 6.18 7.14
C PHE A 104 -3.94 7.07 6.42
N PRO A 105 -5.20 6.65 6.29
CA PRO A 105 -6.25 7.47 5.68
C PRO A 105 -6.34 8.86 6.32
N PRO A 106 -6.73 9.88 5.55
CA PRO A 106 -6.48 11.26 5.94
C PRO A 106 -7.49 11.77 6.97
N TRP A 107 -7.24 11.59 8.28
CA TRP A 107 -7.82 12.46 9.33
C TRP A 107 -6.90 12.73 10.53
N ILE A 108 -5.71 12.13 10.61
CA ILE A 108 -4.71 12.45 11.66
C ILE A 108 -3.30 12.39 11.06
N PRO A 109 -2.54 13.50 11.01
CA PRO A 109 -1.12 13.46 10.71
C PRO A 109 -0.41 12.71 11.84
N LEU A 110 0.07 11.49 11.59
CA LEU A 110 1.02 10.87 12.51
C LEU A 110 2.40 11.49 12.27
N SER A 111 2.88 12.21 13.27
CA SER A 111 4.21 12.81 13.32
C SER A 111 5.28 11.79 12.95
N ASN A 112 6.01 12.00 11.84
CA ASN A 112 7.36 11.54 11.44
C ASN A 112 7.97 10.27 12.08
N SER A 113 7.15 9.32 12.54
CA SER A 113 7.62 8.12 13.21
C SER A 113 7.89 7.12 12.11
N ARG A 114 9.18 6.97 11.77
CA ARG A 114 9.66 5.92 10.86
C ARG A 114 9.10 4.58 11.34
N LYS A 115 8.09 4.06 10.62
CA LYS A 115 7.53 2.73 10.84
C LYS A 115 8.56 1.74 10.26
N VAL A 116 9.25 0.99 11.13
CA VAL A 116 10.27 0.01 10.71
C VAL A 116 9.59 -1.30 10.33
N LEU A 117 9.53 -1.60 9.03
CA LEU A 117 9.16 -2.92 8.55
C LEU A 117 10.25 -3.93 8.90
N THR A 118 9.85 -5.11 9.35
CA THR A 118 10.69 -6.30 9.35
C THR A 118 10.07 -7.29 8.38
N ALA A 119 10.52 -7.28 7.13
CA ALA A 119 9.99 -8.21 6.13
C ALA A 119 10.63 -9.60 6.32
N GLY A 120 9.77 -10.60 6.52
CA GLY A 120 10.09 -12.00 6.23
C GLY A 120 9.77 -12.29 4.77
N THR A 121 10.74 -12.86 4.05
CA THR A 121 10.67 -13.53 2.75
C THR A 121 9.85 -12.86 1.63
N VAL A 122 10.56 -12.22 0.70
CA VAL A 122 10.05 -11.89 -0.63
C VAL A 122 9.92 -13.19 -1.45
N ILE A 123 8.70 -13.62 -1.76
CA ILE A 123 8.45 -14.68 -2.75
C ILE A 123 8.12 -13.99 -4.08
N MET A 124 9.15 -13.65 -4.87
CA MET A 124 8.96 -13.26 -6.26
C MET A 124 8.55 -14.51 -7.06
N GLU A 125 7.25 -14.72 -7.28
CA GLU A 125 6.75 -15.89 -8.04
C GLU A 125 7.16 -15.86 -9.53
N ARG A 126 7.70 -14.74 -10.00
CA ARG A 126 8.50 -14.66 -11.24
C ARG A 126 9.62 -13.65 -11.01
N PRO A 127 10.89 -14.07 -10.83
CA PRO A 127 11.99 -13.13 -11.05
C PRO A 127 11.79 -12.54 -12.45
N TRP A 128 12.07 -11.25 -12.60
CA TRP A 128 12.13 -10.52 -13.87
C TRP A 128 13.17 -11.18 -14.79
N LEU A 129 12.83 -12.35 -15.32
CA LEU A 129 13.59 -13.07 -16.31
C LEU A 129 13.22 -12.41 -17.62
N GLY A 130 14.08 -11.47 -18.01
CA GLY A 130 14.23 -10.87 -19.32
C GLY A 130 13.13 -11.18 -20.32
N VAL A 131 12.27 -10.20 -20.54
CA VAL A 131 11.75 -9.95 -21.87
C VAL A 131 12.02 -8.48 -22.14
N GLU A 132 13.22 -8.20 -22.64
CA GLU A 132 13.38 -7.11 -23.59
C GLU A 132 12.39 -7.39 -24.74
N MET A 133 11.46 -6.47 -24.98
CA MET A 133 10.79 -6.30 -26.27
C MET A 133 10.74 -4.82 -26.59
#